data_AF-A0A413LNP5-F1
#
_entry.id   AF-A0A413LNP5-F1
#
_cell.length_a   1.000
_cell.length_b   1.000
_cell.length_c   1.000
_cell.angle_alpha   90.00
_cell.angle_beta   90.00
_cell.angle_gamma   90.00
#
_symmetry.space_group_name_H-M   'P 1'
#
loop_
_entity.id
_entity.type
_entity.pdbx_description
1 polymer ?
#
loop_
_entity_poly.entity_id
_entity_poly.type
_entity_poly.pdbx_seq_one_letter_code
_entity_poly.pdbx_strand_id
1 'polypeptide(L)'
;MSLFNLYNEIEKEYENLIPLKQEGLVLFHLYQKQKDGDIGKEFSEEEIIKSLREIRYDLKTNQKIQFNNIVKYFQKYFLWRDEKNRLYRLKPFTKKWCKLIENILEETFNPTQLQKEFLYLSNTFSEQSFTEWYSTTFESYSQRVDTQINTLYIQIDRLVIDFRRQISNEHAYDLNALKSIVNTLEDIRSKTEELNNAFSGAHDIQNKLLKSNIITEDILLNRQRANVLSFFQEVRGNLKIISKRIDSVKPRLNEYIRNINRHDFYIRFKRFFNQLLEKSTLEKGKIRFPDGIPSIPIRYTQQPRFIIVKENFDGASLSRFKTAKSKIPVTNATETENRFLLEKERIEIQKRINLYMLDLENRLKAYQEVDFSAFFYEVLKKENGNIRICVKLAHKTMSKYYRDINSFGISISTEIVGIPEYPMIKIWKTIIYKKM
;
A
#
# COMPACT_ATOMS: atom_id res chain seq x y z
N MET A 1 42.38 0.55 -29.57
CA MET A 1 41.45 -0.53 -29.17
C MET A 1 40.19 0.14 -28.69
N SER A 2 39.06 -0.02 -29.39
CA SER A 2 37.78 0.52 -28.90
C SER A 2 37.42 -0.18 -27.59
N LEU A 3 37.16 0.58 -26.52
CA LEU A 3 36.64 0.04 -25.27
C LEU A 3 35.39 -0.80 -25.57
N PHE A 4 35.39 -2.06 -25.13
CA PHE A 4 34.21 -2.92 -25.23
C PHE A 4 33.03 -2.25 -24.52
N ASN A 5 32.01 -1.87 -25.27
CA ASN A 5 30.78 -1.30 -24.73
C ASN A 5 29.67 -2.34 -24.89
N LEU A 6 29.29 -2.96 -23.77
CA LEU A 6 28.29 -4.03 -23.71
C LEU A 6 26.97 -3.65 -24.40
N TYR A 7 26.52 -2.40 -24.24
CA TYR A 7 25.25 -1.95 -24.82
C TYR A 7 25.31 -1.94 -26.35
N ASN A 8 26.36 -1.36 -26.93
CA ASN A 8 26.52 -1.26 -28.40
C ASN A 8 26.73 -2.62 -29.07
N GLU A 9 27.33 -3.57 -28.36
CA GLU A 9 27.53 -4.93 -28.85
C GLU A 9 26.23 -5.75 -28.72
N ILE A 10 25.50 -5.62 -27.60
CA ILE A 10 24.22 -6.29 -27.41
C ILE A 10 23.15 -5.74 -28.35
N GLU A 11 23.10 -4.43 -28.62
CA GLU A 11 22.09 -3.83 -29.50
C GLU A 11 22.04 -4.51 -30.88
N LYS A 12 23.20 -4.96 -31.39
CA LYS A 12 23.33 -5.64 -32.68
C LYS A 12 23.00 -7.13 -32.63
N GLU A 13 23.12 -7.75 -31.46
CA GLU A 13 22.97 -9.21 -31.26
C GLU A 13 21.80 -9.57 -30.32
N TYR A 14 20.96 -8.61 -29.92
CA TYR A 14 19.94 -8.79 -28.90
C TYR A 14 18.93 -9.87 -29.29
N GLU A 15 18.37 -9.76 -30.50
CA GLU A 15 17.40 -10.72 -31.07
C GLU A 15 18.02 -12.11 -31.31
N ASN A 16 19.34 -12.22 -31.27
CA ASN A 16 20.07 -13.45 -31.47
C ASN A 16 20.40 -14.17 -30.16
N LEU A 17 20.64 -13.42 -29.08
CA LEU A 17 21.01 -13.95 -27.76
C LEU A 17 19.81 -14.17 -26.84
N ILE A 18 18.75 -13.37 -27.00
CA ILE A 18 17.52 -13.47 -26.22
C ILE A 18 16.40 -13.89 -27.17
N PRO A 19 15.89 -15.13 -27.05
CA PRO A 19 14.85 -15.61 -27.95
C PRO A 19 13.53 -14.91 -27.65
N LEU A 20 12.74 -14.72 -28.71
CA LEU A 20 11.34 -14.31 -28.59
C LEU A 20 10.55 -15.33 -27.73
N LYS A 21 9.42 -14.88 -27.15
CA LYS A 21 8.67 -15.65 -26.13
C LYS A 21 8.33 -17.07 -26.57
N GLN A 22 7.84 -17.25 -27.79
CA GLN A 22 7.40 -18.57 -28.27
C GLN A 22 8.60 -19.49 -28.54
N GLU A 23 9.65 -18.96 -29.13
CA GLU A 23 10.92 -19.64 -29.40
C GLU A 23 11.62 -20.06 -28.10
N GLY A 24 11.60 -19.18 -27.09
CA GLY A 24 12.14 -19.47 -25.76
C GLY A 24 11.39 -20.62 -25.08
N LEU A 25 10.05 -20.64 -25.15
CA LEU A 25 9.24 -21.73 -24.60
C LEU A 25 9.61 -23.09 -25.23
N VAL A 26 9.92 -23.12 -26.52
CA VAL A 26 10.36 -24.34 -27.23
C VAL A 26 11.69 -24.84 -26.71
N LEU A 27 12.64 -23.94 -26.43
CA LEU A 27 13.93 -24.30 -25.83
C LEU A 27 13.76 -24.86 -24.41
N PHE A 28 12.87 -24.26 -23.59
CA PHE A 28 12.57 -24.78 -22.25
C PHE A 28 11.94 -26.17 -22.30
N HIS A 29 11.03 -26.40 -23.24
CA HIS A 29 10.37 -27.68 -23.39
C HIS A 29 11.30 -28.77 -23.92
N LEU A 30 12.24 -28.45 -24.82
CA LEU A 30 13.32 -29.37 -25.20
C LEU A 30 14.23 -29.70 -24.01
N TYR A 31 14.58 -28.70 -23.20
CA TYR A 31 15.38 -28.91 -21.99
C TYR A 31 14.65 -29.80 -20.96
N GLN A 32 13.34 -29.58 -20.77
CA GLN A 32 12.51 -30.40 -19.88
C GLN A 32 12.46 -31.86 -20.35
N LYS A 33 12.18 -32.11 -21.63
CA LYS A 33 12.21 -33.47 -22.21
C LYS A 33 13.57 -34.15 -22.05
N GLN A 34 14.65 -33.38 -22.13
CA GLN A 34 16.00 -33.90 -21.91
C GLN A 34 16.26 -34.27 -20.43
N LYS A 35 15.66 -33.54 -19.49
CA LYS A 35 15.74 -33.80 -18.04
C LYS A 35 14.89 -35.02 -17.64
N ASP A 36 13.70 -35.13 -18.22
CA ASP A 36 12.74 -36.21 -17.96
C ASP A 36 13.14 -37.55 -18.60
N GLY A 37 14.11 -37.52 -19.51
CA GLY A 37 14.64 -38.70 -20.21
C GLY A 37 13.85 -39.08 -21.46
N ASP A 38 12.86 -38.27 -21.86
CA ASP A 38 12.08 -38.44 -23.09
C ASP A 38 12.93 -38.29 -24.36
N ILE A 39 13.99 -37.48 -24.28
CA ILE A 39 14.98 -37.30 -25.35
C ILE A 39 16.39 -37.49 -24.80
N GLY A 40 17.29 -37.98 -25.66
CA GLY A 40 18.69 -38.21 -25.33
C GLY A 40 19.49 -36.93 -25.10
N LYS A 41 20.78 -37.08 -24.74
CA LYS A 41 21.72 -35.94 -24.70
C LYS A 41 21.87 -35.26 -26.06
N GLU A 42 21.62 -36.03 -27.12
CA GLU A 42 21.53 -35.63 -28.51
C GLU A 42 20.16 -36.05 -29.03
N PHE A 43 19.53 -35.22 -29.85
CA PHE A 43 18.15 -35.40 -30.32
C PHE A 43 18.01 -35.09 -31.82
N SER A 44 16.98 -35.63 -32.46
CA SER A 44 16.73 -35.47 -33.90
C SER A 44 16.02 -34.15 -34.26
N GLU A 45 16.03 -33.78 -35.54
CA GLU A 45 15.27 -32.63 -36.03
C GLU A 45 13.75 -32.80 -35.84
N GLU A 46 13.27 -34.04 -35.90
CA GLU A 46 11.86 -34.38 -35.72
C GLU A 46 11.39 -34.09 -34.29
N GLU A 47 12.25 -34.29 -33.29
CA GLU A 47 11.97 -33.97 -31.89
C GLU A 47 11.88 -32.45 -31.65
N ILE A 48 12.67 -31.65 -32.37
CA ILE A 48 12.58 -30.19 -32.37
C ILE A 48 11.26 -29.75 -32.99
N ILE A 49 10.91 -30.32 -34.15
CA ILE A 49 9.66 -30.02 -34.85
C ILE A 49 8.44 -30.43 -34.01
N LYS A 50 8.50 -31.56 -33.30
CA LYS A 50 7.46 -32.00 -32.37
C LYS A 50 7.26 -30.99 -31.25
N SER A 51 8.35 -30.52 -30.64
CA SER A 51 8.31 -29.48 -29.60
C SER A 51 7.79 -28.14 -30.13
N LEU A 52 8.13 -27.77 -31.38
CA LEU A 52 7.61 -26.58 -32.04
C LEU A 52 6.09 -26.67 -32.26
N ARG A 53 5.57 -27.84 -32.63
CA ARG A 53 4.13 -28.07 -32.84
C ARG A 53 3.32 -28.06 -31.54
N GLU A 54 3.89 -28.59 -30.46
CA GLU A 54 3.22 -28.66 -29.15
C GLU A 54 3.08 -27.27 -28.49
N ILE A 55 3.94 -26.31 -28.83
CA ILE A 55 3.91 -24.95 -28.23
C ILE A 55 3.26 -23.92 -29.15
N ARG A 56 3.46 -24.05 -30.47
CA ARG A 56 2.89 -23.12 -31.45
C ARG A 56 1.73 -23.73 -32.20
N TYR A 57 0.58 -23.73 -31.52
CA TYR A 57 -0.72 -24.14 -32.08
C TYR A 57 -1.19 -23.25 -33.24
N ASP A 58 -0.63 -22.04 -33.36
CA ASP A 58 -0.89 -21.07 -34.41
C ASP A 58 -0.31 -21.47 -35.77
N LEU A 59 0.68 -22.37 -35.79
CA LEU A 59 1.31 -22.83 -37.02
C LEU A 59 0.67 -24.11 -37.54
N LYS A 60 -0.08 -23.97 -38.64
CA LYS A 60 -0.65 -25.11 -39.37
C LYS A 60 0.44 -26.01 -39.96
N THR A 61 0.14 -27.30 -40.03
CA THR A 61 1.01 -28.44 -40.40
C THR A 61 1.79 -28.28 -41.72
N ASN A 62 1.40 -27.35 -42.59
CA ASN A 62 1.98 -27.16 -43.93
C ASN A 62 3.08 -26.08 -44.03
N GLN A 63 3.46 -25.40 -42.93
CA GLN A 63 4.48 -24.34 -42.96
C GLN A 63 5.92 -24.86 -42.73
N LYS A 64 6.34 -25.88 -43.49
CA LYS A 64 7.70 -26.47 -43.41
C LYS A 64 8.82 -25.42 -43.47
N ILE A 65 8.64 -24.36 -44.26
CA ILE A 65 9.62 -23.27 -44.41
C ILE A 65 9.84 -22.51 -43.10
N GLN A 66 8.77 -22.25 -42.33
CA GLN A 66 8.87 -21.52 -41.07
C GLN A 66 9.51 -22.37 -39.97
N PHE A 67 9.19 -23.66 -39.89
CA PHE A 67 9.88 -24.58 -38.97
C PHE A 67 11.37 -24.67 -39.29
N ASN A 68 11.73 -24.81 -40.57
CA ASN A 68 13.13 -24.88 -40.99
C ASN A 68 13.89 -23.58 -40.68
N ASN A 69 13.26 -22.41 -40.83
CA ASN A 69 13.89 -21.13 -40.49
C ASN A 69 14.19 -21.04 -38.98
N ILE A 70 13.32 -21.59 -38.14
CA ILE A 70 13.50 -21.56 -36.68
C ILE A 70 14.49 -22.60 -36.21
N VAL A 71 14.52 -23.77 -36.83
CA VAL A 71 15.60 -24.75 -36.60
C VAL A 71 16.95 -24.13 -36.98
N LYS A 72 17.05 -23.42 -38.11
CA LYS A 72 18.27 -22.69 -38.49
C LYS A 72 18.64 -21.59 -37.49
N TYR A 73 17.66 -20.82 -37.00
CA TYR A 73 17.88 -19.83 -35.96
C TYR A 73 18.41 -20.46 -34.66
N PHE A 74 17.81 -21.58 -34.23
CA PHE A 74 18.29 -22.35 -33.08
C PHE A 74 19.70 -22.90 -33.29
N GLN A 75 20.05 -23.42 -34.47
CA GLN A 75 21.41 -23.86 -34.79
C GLN A 75 22.44 -22.72 -34.64
N LYS A 76 22.07 -21.50 -35.04
CA LYS A 76 22.99 -20.35 -35.00
C LYS A 76 23.39 -20.00 -33.57
N TYR A 77 22.44 -19.97 -32.63
CA TYR A 77 22.70 -19.42 -31.29
C TYR A 77 22.48 -20.37 -30.10
N PHE A 78 21.64 -21.40 -30.22
CA PHE A 78 21.17 -22.19 -29.07
C PHE A 78 21.46 -23.70 -29.15
N LEU A 79 21.62 -24.25 -30.35
CA LEU A 79 21.84 -25.68 -30.61
C LEU A 79 23.12 -25.90 -31.40
N TRP A 80 23.90 -26.92 -31.05
CA TRP A 80 24.89 -27.50 -31.95
C TRP A 80 24.21 -28.53 -32.84
N ARG A 81 24.63 -28.59 -34.11
CA ARG A 81 24.25 -29.65 -35.04
C ARG A 81 25.49 -30.47 -35.38
N ASP A 82 25.40 -31.78 -35.23
CA ASP A 82 26.35 -32.72 -35.80
C ASP A 82 25.94 -33.03 -37.24
N GLU A 83 26.73 -32.57 -38.21
CA GLU A 83 26.45 -32.75 -39.64
C GLU A 83 26.54 -34.21 -40.08
N LYS A 84 27.33 -35.05 -39.39
CA LYS A 84 27.52 -36.46 -39.75
C LYS A 84 26.33 -37.30 -39.32
N ASN A 85 25.85 -37.08 -38.11
CA ASN A 85 24.78 -37.88 -37.50
C ASN A 85 23.38 -37.22 -37.62
N ARG A 86 23.32 -35.97 -38.11
CA ARG A 86 22.09 -35.14 -38.15
C ARG A 86 21.41 -34.97 -36.78
N LEU A 87 22.21 -35.02 -35.72
CA LEU A 87 21.76 -34.88 -34.34
C LEU A 87 22.02 -33.47 -33.82
N TYR A 88 21.23 -33.07 -32.84
CA TYR A 88 21.25 -31.76 -32.20
C TYR A 88 21.55 -31.89 -30.72
N ARG A 89 22.27 -30.92 -30.16
CA ARG A 89 22.53 -30.83 -28.72
C ARG A 89 22.45 -29.39 -28.25
N LEU A 90 21.90 -29.14 -27.05
CA LEU A 90 21.86 -27.80 -26.47
C LEU A 90 23.28 -27.24 -26.25
N LYS A 91 23.50 -25.99 -26.65
CA LYS A 91 24.76 -25.28 -26.37
C LYS A 91 24.93 -25.05 -24.86
N PRO A 92 26.17 -24.87 -24.35
CA PRO A 92 26.42 -24.61 -22.93
C PRO A 92 25.69 -23.36 -22.41
N PHE A 93 25.60 -22.31 -23.21
CA PHE A 93 24.84 -21.10 -22.89
C PHE A 93 23.36 -21.42 -22.63
N THR A 94 22.70 -22.11 -23.56
CA THR A 94 21.29 -22.49 -23.45
C THR A 94 21.04 -23.37 -22.23
N LYS A 95 21.91 -24.34 -21.96
CA LYS A 95 21.80 -25.17 -20.74
C LYS A 95 21.94 -24.34 -19.46
N LYS A 96 22.92 -23.43 -19.40
CA LYS A 96 23.10 -22.53 -18.25
C LYS A 96 21.89 -21.62 -18.08
N TRP A 97 21.38 -21.05 -19.16
CA TRP A 97 20.20 -20.19 -19.15
C TRP A 97 18.95 -20.93 -18.70
N CYS A 98 18.65 -22.10 -19.27
CA CYS A 98 17.51 -22.92 -18.85
C CYS A 98 17.61 -23.31 -17.39
N LYS A 99 18.79 -23.75 -16.93
CA LYS A 99 19.04 -24.10 -15.53
C LYS A 99 18.91 -22.91 -14.58
N LEU A 100 19.34 -21.71 -14.98
CA LEU A 100 19.19 -20.50 -14.15
C LEU A 100 17.71 -20.17 -13.96
N ILE A 101 16.91 -20.21 -15.02
CA ILE A 101 15.48 -19.94 -14.94
C ILE A 101 14.75 -21.05 -14.17
N GLU A 102 15.10 -22.31 -14.42
CA GLU A 102 14.62 -23.46 -13.66
C GLU A 102 14.89 -23.28 -12.16
N ASN A 103 16.12 -22.94 -11.76
CA ASN A 103 16.44 -22.66 -10.37
C ASN A 103 15.59 -21.50 -9.80
N ILE A 104 15.38 -20.42 -10.55
CA ILE A 104 14.51 -19.31 -10.10
C ILE A 104 13.04 -19.77 -9.91
N LEU A 105 12.59 -20.78 -10.66
CA LEU A 105 11.23 -21.31 -10.60
C LEU A 105 11.06 -22.42 -9.56
N GLU A 106 12.05 -23.31 -9.43
CA GLU A 106 12.06 -24.47 -8.53
C GLU A 106 12.55 -24.11 -7.11
N GLU A 107 13.48 -23.15 -6.95
CA GLU A 107 14.04 -22.87 -5.63
C GLU A 107 12.95 -22.38 -4.67
N THR A 108 12.69 -23.24 -3.68
CA THR A 108 12.04 -22.84 -2.45
C THR A 108 13.07 -22.16 -1.58
N PHE A 109 12.88 -20.86 -1.31
CA PHE A 109 13.67 -20.11 -0.34
C PHE A 109 13.89 -20.92 0.95
N ASN A 110 15.16 -21.17 1.29
CA ASN A 110 15.55 -21.90 2.50
C ASN A 110 16.26 -20.96 3.51
N PRO A 111 15.53 -20.41 4.50
CA PRO A 111 16.08 -19.44 5.45
C PRO A 111 17.23 -20.02 6.27
N THR A 112 17.15 -21.31 6.62
CA THR A 112 18.17 -22.01 7.42
C THR A 112 19.46 -22.19 6.62
N GLN A 113 19.36 -22.38 5.31
CA GLN A 113 20.54 -22.50 4.45
C GLN A 113 21.26 -21.16 4.34
N LEU A 114 20.54 -20.07 4.09
CA LEU A 114 21.10 -18.73 4.02
C LEU A 114 21.77 -18.34 5.36
N GLN A 115 21.15 -18.66 6.49
CA GLN A 115 21.75 -18.41 7.81
C GLN A 115 23.06 -19.19 8.04
N LYS A 116 23.11 -20.48 7.69
CA LYS A 116 24.34 -21.30 7.77
C LYS A 116 25.44 -20.76 6.87
N GLU A 117 25.03 -20.38 5.67
CA GLU A 117 25.86 -19.72 4.70
C GLU A 117 26.49 -18.45 5.34
N PHE A 118 25.72 -17.63 6.07
CA PHE A 118 26.24 -16.38 6.64
C PHE A 118 27.17 -16.61 7.82
N LEU A 119 26.81 -17.59 8.65
CA LEU A 119 27.66 -18.03 9.74
C LEU A 119 29.00 -18.54 9.20
N TYR A 120 29.00 -19.22 8.06
CA TYR A 120 30.22 -19.67 7.39
C TYR A 120 31.08 -18.50 6.90
N LEU A 121 30.50 -17.46 6.28
CA LEU A 121 31.25 -16.24 5.94
C LEU A 121 31.88 -15.59 7.17
N SER A 122 31.11 -15.47 8.26
CA SER A 122 31.59 -14.82 9.49
C SER A 122 32.71 -15.59 10.16
N ASN A 123 32.61 -16.92 10.19
CA ASN A 123 33.59 -17.80 10.82
C ASN A 123 34.87 -17.95 9.99
N THR A 124 34.80 -17.84 8.67
CA THR A 124 35.95 -17.97 7.77
C THR A 124 36.69 -16.64 7.55
N PHE A 125 36.11 -15.52 7.97
CA PHE A 125 36.72 -14.21 7.82
C PHE A 125 38.02 -14.09 8.64
N SER A 126 39.13 -13.82 7.96
CA SER A 126 40.43 -13.55 8.57
C SER A 126 41.07 -12.32 7.91
N GLU A 127 41.46 -11.33 8.72
CA GLU A 127 42.07 -10.08 8.25
C GLU A 127 43.43 -10.31 7.57
N GLN A 128 44.14 -11.38 7.94
CA GLN A 128 45.47 -11.72 7.41
C GLN A 128 45.42 -12.41 6.04
N SER A 129 44.28 -12.99 5.67
CA SER A 129 44.07 -13.72 4.39
C SER A 129 42.90 -13.15 3.59
N PHE A 130 42.62 -11.84 3.75
CA PHE A 130 41.45 -11.19 3.17
C PHE A 130 41.35 -11.34 1.64
N THR A 131 42.47 -11.27 0.91
CA THR A 131 42.50 -11.39 -0.55
C THR A 131 42.15 -12.80 -1.04
N GLU A 132 42.65 -13.83 -0.35
CA GLU A 132 42.30 -15.22 -0.61
C GLU A 132 40.83 -15.45 -0.24
N TRP A 133 40.41 -15.04 0.95
CA TRP A 133 39.01 -15.12 1.39
C TRP A 133 38.04 -14.40 0.44
N TYR A 134 38.41 -13.24 -0.09
CA TYR A 134 37.60 -12.48 -1.03
C TYR A 134 37.37 -13.26 -2.33
N SER A 135 38.44 -13.79 -2.92
CA SER A 135 38.39 -14.48 -4.22
C SER A 135 37.83 -15.89 -4.13
N THR A 136 38.15 -16.65 -3.07
CA THR A 136 37.74 -18.06 -2.95
C THR A 136 36.37 -18.23 -2.30
N THR A 137 36.07 -17.38 -1.32
CA THR A 137 34.94 -17.60 -0.40
C THR A 137 33.86 -16.55 -0.61
N PHE A 138 34.21 -15.26 -0.63
CA PHE A 138 33.23 -14.18 -0.72
C PHE A 138 32.54 -14.10 -2.09
N GLU A 139 33.26 -14.19 -3.22
CA GLU A 139 32.64 -14.08 -4.56
C GLU A 139 31.63 -15.20 -4.87
N SER A 140 31.97 -16.45 -4.55
CA SER A 140 31.02 -17.57 -4.77
C SER A 140 29.80 -17.44 -3.86
N TYR A 141 30.01 -16.91 -2.66
CA TYR A 141 29.00 -16.83 -1.64
C TYR A 141 28.04 -15.66 -1.87
N SER A 142 28.55 -14.50 -2.26
CA SER A 142 27.74 -13.30 -2.54
C SER A 142 26.71 -13.60 -3.63
N GLN A 143 27.12 -14.32 -4.68
CA GLN A 143 26.22 -14.76 -5.74
C GLN A 143 25.10 -15.69 -5.24
N ARG A 144 25.40 -16.60 -4.30
CA ARG A 144 24.40 -17.51 -3.72
C ARG A 144 23.38 -16.75 -2.87
N VAL A 145 23.86 -15.83 -2.04
CA VAL A 145 22.99 -14.95 -1.24
C VAL A 145 22.08 -14.13 -2.12
N ASP A 146 22.62 -13.46 -3.14
CA ASP A 146 21.81 -12.62 -4.03
C ASP A 146 20.73 -13.45 -4.73
N THR A 147 21.08 -14.67 -5.16
CA THR A 147 20.12 -15.60 -5.74
C THR A 147 19.01 -15.94 -4.75
N GLN A 148 19.34 -16.31 -3.52
CA GLN A 148 18.37 -16.67 -2.48
C GLN A 148 17.49 -15.47 -2.06
N ILE A 149 18.04 -14.25 -1.99
CA ILE A 149 17.26 -13.03 -1.72
C ILE A 149 16.30 -12.73 -2.87
N ASN A 150 16.75 -12.89 -4.12
CA ASN A 150 15.89 -12.71 -5.28
C ASN A 150 14.77 -13.75 -5.31
N THR A 151 15.08 -15.02 -5.02
CA THR A 151 14.08 -16.09 -4.88
C THR A 151 13.04 -15.73 -3.81
N LEU A 152 13.47 -15.27 -2.63
CA LEU A 152 12.57 -14.78 -1.58
C LEU A 152 11.66 -13.64 -2.07
N TYR A 153 12.23 -12.67 -2.78
CA TYR A 153 11.47 -11.55 -3.33
C TYR A 153 10.39 -12.03 -4.32
N ILE A 154 10.73 -12.93 -5.24
CA ILE A 154 9.81 -13.49 -6.24
C ILE A 154 8.68 -14.27 -5.57
N GLN A 155 8.99 -15.09 -4.56
CA GLN A 155 7.99 -15.86 -3.82
C GLN A 155 6.99 -14.96 -3.11
N ILE A 156 7.47 -13.91 -2.45
CA ILE A 156 6.61 -12.93 -1.78
C ILE A 156 5.74 -12.22 -2.79
N ASP A 157 6.29 -11.83 -3.94
CA ASP A 157 5.51 -11.13 -4.94
C ASP A 157 4.40 -12.01 -5.53
N ARG A 158 4.68 -13.30 -5.79
CA ARG A 158 3.67 -14.28 -6.18
C ARG A 158 2.56 -14.43 -5.14
N LEU A 159 2.93 -14.63 -3.88
CA LEU A 159 1.95 -14.79 -2.79
C LEU A 159 1.10 -13.54 -2.58
N VAL A 160 1.70 -12.35 -2.70
CA VAL A 160 0.97 -11.07 -2.63
C VAL A 160 -0.01 -10.94 -3.79
N ILE A 161 0.39 -11.34 -5.01
CA ILE A 161 -0.47 -11.32 -6.20
C ILE A 161 -1.63 -12.31 -6.04
N ASP A 162 -1.34 -13.53 -5.61
CA ASP A 162 -2.33 -14.58 -5.41
C ASP A 162 -3.33 -14.21 -4.30
N PHE A 163 -2.85 -13.64 -3.19
CA PHE A 163 -3.70 -13.04 -2.16
C PHE A 163 -4.65 -11.99 -2.71
N ARG A 164 -4.13 -11.07 -3.55
CA ARG A 164 -4.95 -10.02 -4.16
C ARG A 164 -5.99 -10.60 -5.11
N ARG A 165 -5.64 -11.64 -5.87
CA ARG A 165 -6.55 -12.34 -6.79
C ARG A 165 -7.67 -13.06 -6.02
N GLN A 166 -7.34 -13.80 -4.97
CA GLN A 166 -8.34 -14.49 -4.14
C GLN A 166 -9.33 -13.51 -3.51
N ILE A 167 -8.85 -12.40 -2.95
CA ILE A 167 -9.72 -11.34 -2.40
C ILE A 167 -10.64 -10.71 -3.45
N SER A 168 -10.18 -10.64 -4.70
CA SER A 168 -10.92 -9.96 -5.78
C SER A 168 -11.92 -10.89 -6.49
N ASN A 169 -11.69 -12.20 -6.50
CA ASN A 169 -12.47 -13.16 -7.28
C ASN A 169 -13.53 -13.92 -6.48
N GLU A 170 -13.46 -13.95 -5.14
CA GLU A 170 -14.44 -14.71 -4.34
C GLU A 170 -15.72 -13.92 -4.06
N HIS A 171 -16.79 -14.28 -4.77
CA HIS A 171 -18.18 -14.01 -4.37
C HIS A 171 -18.70 -15.04 -3.33
N ALA A 172 -17.94 -16.11 -3.10
CA ALA A 172 -18.20 -17.13 -2.08
C ALA A 172 -17.03 -17.16 -1.09
N TYR A 173 -17.32 -16.81 0.16
CA TYR A 173 -16.35 -16.61 1.23
C TYR A 173 -15.72 -17.93 1.68
N ASP A 174 -14.46 -18.21 1.32
CA ASP A 174 -13.70 -19.32 1.91
C ASP A 174 -12.71 -18.82 2.99
N LEU A 175 -13.17 -18.88 4.25
CA LEU A 175 -12.35 -18.54 5.41
C LEU A 175 -11.11 -19.44 5.55
N ASN A 176 -11.14 -20.68 5.04
CA ASN A 176 -10.02 -21.61 5.13
C ASN A 176 -8.91 -21.24 4.14
N ALA A 177 -9.25 -20.90 2.90
CA ALA A 177 -8.30 -20.40 1.91
C ALA A 177 -7.61 -19.13 2.41
N LEU A 178 -8.37 -18.20 2.99
CA LEU A 178 -7.79 -16.97 3.55
C LEU A 178 -6.87 -17.23 4.74
N LYS A 179 -7.27 -18.13 5.66
CA LYS A 179 -6.44 -18.51 6.81
C LYS A 179 -5.13 -19.14 6.37
N SER A 180 -5.17 -19.97 5.33
CA SER A 180 -3.96 -20.54 4.72
C SER A 180 -3.02 -19.44 4.21
N ILE A 181 -3.53 -18.42 3.51
CA ILE A 181 -2.67 -17.34 3.01
C ILE A 181 -2.11 -16.49 4.15
N VAL A 182 -2.93 -16.12 5.13
CA VAL A 182 -2.46 -15.34 6.28
C VAL A 182 -1.35 -16.08 7.01
N ASN A 183 -1.51 -17.38 7.27
CA ASN A 183 -0.47 -18.20 7.87
C ASN A 183 0.80 -18.23 7.03
N THR A 184 0.70 -18.40 5.71
CA THR A 184 1.90 -18.38 4.84
C THR A 184 2.61 -17.03 4.83
N LEU A 185 1.87 -15.91 4.90
CA LEU A 185 2.47 -14.58 5.00
C LEU A 185 3.16 -14.36 6.35
N GLU A 186 2.57 -14.89 7.42
CA GLU A 186 3.13 -14.83 8.78
C GLU A 186 4.39 -15.69 8.89
N ASP A 187 4.39 -16.90 8.32
CA ASP A 187 5.56 -17.77 8.20
C ASP A 187 6.69 -17.07 7.43
N ILE A 188 6.38 -16.40 6.32
CA ILE A 188 7.39 -15.68 5.54
C ILE A 188 7.90 -14.44 6.27
N ARG A 189 7.03 -13.76 7.02
CA ARG A 189 7.42 -12.64 7.86
C ARG A 189 8.39 -13.11 8.95
N SER A 190 8.07 -14.19 9.64
CA SER A 190 8.95 -14.81 10.65
C SER A 190 10.31 -15.15 10.03
N LYS A 191 10.32 -15.82 8.86
CA LYS A 191 11.57 -16.12 8.13
C LYS A 191 12.35 -14.87 7.73
N THR A 192 11.68 -13.78 7.35
CA THR A 192 12.32 -12.50 7.01
C THR A 192 12.90 -11.80 8.24
N GLU A 193 12.23 -11.87 9.38
CA GLU A 193 12.73 -11.36 10.66
C GLU A 193 13.94 -12.18 11.16
N GLU A 194 13.89 -13.52 11.06
CA GLU A 194 15.03 -14.40 11.34
C GLU A 194 16.24 -14.08 10.45
N LEU A 195 16.00 -13.81 9.16
CA LEU A 195 17.06 -13.34 8.26
C LEU A 195 17.64 -12.00 8.72
N ASN A 196 16.82 -11.00 9.00
CA ASN A 196 17.30 -9.71 9.49
C ASN A 196 18.16 -9.88 10.76
N ASN A 197 17.79 -10.81 11.64
CA ASN A 197 18.58 -11.15 12.83
C ASN A 197 19.91 -11.85 12.46
N ALA A 198 19.92 -12.81 11.53
CA ALA A 198 21.13 -13.44 11.02
C ALA A 198 22.08 -12.43 10.35
N PHE A 199 21.54 -11.48 9.59
CA PHE A 199 22.27 -10.37 8.98
C PHE A 199 22.80 -9.34 9.98
N SER A 200 22.24 -9.31 11.18
CA SER A 200 22.78 -8.49 12.25
C SER A 200 24.14 -9.03 12.72
N GLY A 201 24.38 -10.35 12.62
CA GLY A 201 25.72 -10.95 12.80
C GLY A 201 26.75 -10.53 11.73
N ALA A 202 26.31 -10.18 10.52
CA ALA A 202 27.19 -9.60 9.50
C ALA A 202 27.68 -8.18 9.87
N HIS A 203 27.07 -7.54 10.87
CA HIS A 203 27.59 -6.29 11.44
C HIS A 203 28.94 -6.50 12.11
N ASP A 204 29.25 -7.70 12.62
CA ASP A 204 30.56 -8.01 13.17
C ASP A 204 31.64 -8.02 12.09
N ILE A 205 31.35 -8.58 10.91
CA ILE A 205 32.27 -8.53 9.75
C ILE A 205 32.43 -7.09 9.27
N GLN A 206 31.32 -6.34 9.17
CA GLN A 206 31.35 -4.93 8.78
C GLN A 206 32.15 -4.08 9.79
N ASN A 207 31.96 -4.32 11.09
CA ASN A 207 32.66 -3.59 12.15
C ASN A 207 34.13 -4.00 12.24
N LYS A 208 34.47 -5.28 12.03
CA LYS A 208 35.86 -5.74 11.90
C LYS A 208 36.51 -5.07 10.69
N LEU A 209 35.86 -5.09 9.52
CA LEU A 209 36.35 -4.42 8.31
C LEU A 209 36.43 -2.90 8.45
N LEU A 210 35.58 -2.24 9.25
CA LEU A 210 35.66 -0.81 9.51
C LEU A 210 36.76 -0.46 10.51
N LYS A 211 37.01 -1.32 11.51
CA LYS A 211 38.04 -1.16 12.55
C LYS A 211 39.42 -1.68 12.13
N SER A 212 39.49 -2.54 11.14
CA SER A 212 40.74 -3.14 10.66
C SER A 212 41.60 -2.08 9.96
N ASN A 213 42.86 -1.97 10.37
CA ASN A 213 43.90 -1.18 9.71
C ASN A 213 44.42 -1.90 8.45
N ILE A 214 43.50 -2.34 7.58
CA ILE A 214 43.87 -2.95 6.29
C ILE A 214 44.50 -1.83 5.45
N ILE A 215 45.82 -1.93 5.38
CA ILE A 215 46.85 -1.18 4.65
C ILE A 215 46.30 -0.12 3.69
N THR A 216 46.52 1.14 4.04
CA THR A 216 46.04 2.37 3.38
C THR A 216 46.57 2.59 1.95
N GLU A 217 47.53 1.79 1.48
CA GLU A 217 48.26 2.03 0.23
C GLU A 217 47.87 1.13 -0.96
N ASP A 218 47.20 -0.01 -0.74
CA ASP A 218 46.80 -0.92 -1.83
C ASP A 218 45.39 -0.59 -2.37
N ILE A 219 45.35 -0.06 -3.60
CA ILE A 219 44.13 0.35 -4.31
C ILE A 219 43.19 -0.85 -4.56
N LEU A 220 43.73 -2.03 -4.87
CA LEU A 220 42.93 -3.23 -5.17
C LEU A 220 42.25 -3.75 -3.90
N LEU A 221 42.99 -3.81 -2.79
CA LEU A 221 42.49 -4.25 -1.49
C LEU A 221 41.42 -3.30 -0.95
N ASN A 222 41.61 -1.99 -1.13
CA ASN A 222 40.59 -0.99 -0.80
C ASN A 222 39.31 -1.14 -1.64
N ARG A 223 39.43 -1.47 -2.93
CA ARG A 223 38.28 -1.74 -3.80
C ARG A 223 37.54 -3.02 -3.39
N GLN A 224 38.27 -4.09 -3.08
CA GLN A 224 37.68 -5.34 -2.58
C GLN A 224 36.95 -5.11 -1.24
N ARG A 225 37.55 -4.36 -0.32
CA ARG A 225 36.91 -3.95 0.94
C ARG A 225 35.64 -3.14 0.71
N ALA A 226 35.67 -2.16 -0.19
CA ALA A 226 34.50 -1.37 -0.55
C ALA A 226 33.37 -2.25 -1.13
N ASN A 227 33.69 -3.23 -1.97
CA ASN A 227 32.73 -4.17 -2.52
C ASN A 227 32.08 -5.06 -1.45
N VAL A 228 32.86 -5.54 -0.47
CA VAL A 228 32.31 -6.33 0.64
C VAL A 228 31.36 -5.48 1.48
N LEU A 229 31.73 -4.23 1.77
CA LEU A 229 30.89 -3.28 2.51
C LEU A 229 29.61 -2.92 1.75
N SER A 230 29.71 -2.68 0.43
CA SER A 230 28.53 -2.36 -0.40
C SER A 230 27.58 -3.54 -0.49
N PHE A 231 28.09 -4.76 -0.66
CA PHE A 231 27.28 -5.98 -0.69
C PHE A 231 26.42 -6.13 0.58
N PHE A 232 27.01 -6.00 1.77
CA PHE A 232 26.23 -6.09 3.02
C PHE A 232 25.20 -4.96 3.16
N GLN A 233 25.45 -3.77 2.59
CA GLN A 233 24.48 -2.69 2.55
C GLN A 233 23.33 -2.97 1.56
N GLU A 234 23.65 -3.46 0.37
CA GLU A 234 22.68 -3.81 -0.68
C GLU A 234 21.74 -4.89 -0.21
N VAL A 235 22.27 -5.95 0.40
CA VAL A 235 21.48 -7.04 0.97
C VAL A 235 20.49 -6.54 2.03
N ARG A 236 20.93 -5.67 2.94
CA ARG A 236 20.02 -5.03 3.92
C ARG A 236 18.95 -4.18 3.25
N GLY A 237 19.33 -3.44 2.20
CA GLY A 237 18.39 -2.69 1.37
C GLY A 237 17.31 -3.58 0.77
N ASN A 238 17.71 -4.70 0.18
CA ASN A 238 16.83 -5.68 -0.45
C ASN A 238 15.88 -6.33 0.56
N LEU A 239 16.37 -6.74 1.73
CA LEU A 239 15.51 -7.28 2.80
C LEU A 239 14.51 -6.26 3.35
N LYS A 240 14.90 -4.98 3.45
CA LYS A 240 13.98 -3.91 3.85
C LYS A 240 12.88 -3.69 2.82
N ILE A 241 13.20 -3.80 1.53
CA ILE A 241 12.21 -3.74 0.45
C ILE A 241 11.24 -4.92 0.57
N ILE A 242 11.77 -6.12 0.82
CA ILE A 242 10.99 -7.34 1.05
C ILE A 242 10.02 -7.16 2.24
N SER A 243 10.52 -6.72 3.40
CA SER A 243 9.69 -6.46 4.59
C SER A 243 8.57 -5.47 4.31
N LYS A 244 8.87 -4.36 3.62
CA LYS A 244 7.84 -3.37 3.24
C LYS A 244 6.79 -3.95 2.30
N ARG A 245 7.17 -4.88 1.41
CA ARG A 245 6.22 -5.55 0.50
C ARG A 245 5.26 -6.45 1.28
N ILE A 246 5.75 -7.18 2.28
CA ILE A 246 4.92 -7.96 3.21
C ILE A 246 3.95 -7.03 3.96
N ASP A 247 4.45 -5.93 4.53
CA ASP A 247 3.63 -4.96 5.27
C ASP A 247 2.53 -4.32 4.40
N SER A 248 2.78 -4.17 3.10
CA SER A 248 1.80 -3.62 2.15
C SER A 248 0.53 -4.47 2.00
N VAL A 249 0.55 -5.72 2.49
CA VAL A 249 -0.60 -6.63 2.46
C VAL A 249 -1.59 -6.34 3.61
N LYS A 250 -1.09 -5.83 4.74
CA LYS A 250 -1.87 -5.57 5.96
C LYS A 250 -3.10 -4.68 5.76
N PRO A 251 -3.05 -3.56 5.00
CA PRO A 251 -4.22 -2.74 4.75
C PRO A 251 -5.33 -3.49 4.01
N ARG A 252 -4.97 -4.30 3.01
CA ARG A 252 -5.95 -5.09 2.23
C ARG A 252 -6.56 -6.21 3.05
N LEU A 253 -5.77 -6.85 3.90
CA LEU A 253 -6.29 -7.83 4.86
C LEU A 253 -7.34 -7.20 5.79
N ASN A 254 -7.04 -6.03 6.35
CA ASN A 254 -7.96 -5.31 7.23
C ASN A 254 -9.26 -4.89 6.51
N GLU A 255 -9.15 -4.47 5.25
CA GLU A 255 -10.30 -4.15 4.42
C GLU A 255 -11.17 -5.39 4.16
N TYR A 256 -10.54 -6.52 3.84
CA TYR A 256 -11.23 -7.79 3.64
C TYR A 256 -11.92 -8.28 4.93
N ILE A 257 -11.24 -8.25 6.09
CA ILE A 257 -11.84 -8.59 7.39
C ILE A 257 -13.06 -7.71 7.68
N ARG A 258 -12.98 -6.41 7.40
CA ARG A 258 -14.12 -5.49 7.56
C ARG A 258 -15.28 -5.85 6.64
N ASN A 259 -14.99 -6.28 5.41
CA ASN A 259 -16.01 -6.70 4.46
C ASN A 259 -16.67 -8.03 4.86
N ILE A 260 -15.89 -9.01 5.32
CA ILE A 260 -16.42 -10.26 5.91
C ILE A 260 -17.32 -9.94 7.09
N ASN A 261 -16.85 -9.17 8.06
CA ASN A 261 -17.61 -8.88 9.26
C ASN A 261 -18.94 -8.18 8.95
N ARG A 262 -18.95 -7.29 7.95
CA ARG A 262 -20.19 -6.68 7.46
C ARG A 262 -21.12 -7.72 6.84
N HIS A 263 -20.61 -8.59 5.98
CA HIS A 263 -21.43 -9.58 5.29
C HIS A 263 -21.96 -10.68 6.22
N ASP A 264 -21.13 -11.21 7.12
CA ASP A 264 -21.54 -12.17 8.16
C ASP A 264 -22.55 -11.52 9.12
N PHE A 265 -22.35 -10.26 9.50
CA PHE A 265 -23.35 -9.50 10.24
C PHE A 265 -24.68 -9.44 9.47
N TYR A 266 -24.68 -9.12 8.17
CA TYR A 266 -25.90 -9.08 7.37
C TYR A 266 -26.59 -10.45 7.26
N ILE A 267 -25.84 -11.53 7.07
CA ILE A 267 -26.40 -12.90 7.01
C ILE A 267 -27.02 -13.28 8.36
N ARG A 268 -26.29 -13.07 9.46
CA ARG A 268 -26.79 -13.35 10.82
C ARG A 268 -27.98 -12.48 11.17
N PHE A 269 -27.95 -11.20 10.80
CA PHE A 269 -29.03 -10.25 10.99
C PHE A 269 -30.27 -10.65 10.20
N LYS A 270 -30.13 -11.07 8.94
CA LYS A 270 -31.24 -11.57 8.12
C LYS A 270 -31.84 -12.86 8.71
N ARG A 271 -31.00 -13.80 9.16
CA ARG A 271 -31.47 -15.00 9.87
C ARG A 271 -32.20 -14.65 11.16
N PHE A 272 -31.68 -13.70 11.93
CA PHE A 272 -32.29 -13.21 13.15
C PHE A 272 -33.64 -12.52 12.88
N PHE A 273 -33.72 -11.67 11.86
CA PHE A 273 -34.97 -11.03 11.45
C PHE A 273 -36.00 -12.04 10.96
N ASN A 274 -35.59 -13.01 10.14
CA ASN A 274 -36.49 -14.08 9.71
C ASN A 274 -36.99 -14.90 10.91
N GLN A 275 -36.12 -15.26 11.86
CA GLN A 275 -36.54 -15.93 13.09
C GLN A 275 -37.50 -15.08 13.93
N LEU A 276 -37.26 -13.77 14.04
CA LEU A 276 -38.14 -12.84 14.74
C LEU A 276 -39.52 -12.78 14.06
N LEU A 277 -39.56 -12.69 12.73
CA LEU A 277 -40.80 -12.61 11.97
C LEU A 277 -41.58 -13.93 12.01
N GLU A 278 -40.92 -15.07 11.89
CA GLU A 278 -41.56 -16.40 11.88
C GLU A 278 -42.07 -16.82 13.26
N LYS A 279 -41.36 -16.45 14.33
CA LYS A 279 -41.67 -16.89 15.70
C LYS A 279 -42.33 -15.82 16.58
N SER A 280 -42.55 -14.61 16.06
CA SER A 280 -43.30 -13.59 16.80
C SER A 280 -44.80 -13.83 16.71
N THR A 281 -45.49 -13.69 17.83
CA THR A 281 -46.95 -13.87 17.93
C THR A 281 -47.62 -12.56 18.31
N LEU A 282 -48.87 -12.40 17.86
CA LEU A 282 -49.65 -11.18 18.08
C LEU A 282 -50.68 -11.44 19.19
N GLU A 283 -50.34 -11.05 20.42
CA GLU A 283 -51.22 -11.18 21.57
C GLU A 283 -51.81 -9.81 21.94
N LYS A 284 -53.14 -9.69 21.90
CA LYS A 284 -53.88 -8.46 22.30
C LYS A 284 -53.37 -7.19 21.61
N GLY A 285 -53.08 -7.27 20.31
CA GLY A 285 -52.62 -6.13 19.51
C GLY A 285 -51.17 -5.70 19.78
N LYS A 286 -50.40 -6.46 20.56
CA LYS A 286 -48.97 -6.22 20.81
C LYS A 286 -48.15 -7.40 20.29
N ILE A 287 -47.06 -7.10 19.56
CA ILE A 287 -46.13 -8.11 19.07
C ILE A 287 -45.32 -8.65 20.26
N ARG A 288 -45.40 -9.94 20.51
CA ARG A 288 -44.49 -10.65 21.43
C ARG A 288 -43.37 -11.30 20.63
N PHE A 289 -42.14 -11.00 21.02
CA PHE A 289 -40.95 -11.64 20.47
C PHE A 289 -40.67 -12.98 21.18
N PRO A 290 -39.92 -13.90 20.54
CA PRO A 290 -39.52 -15.17 21.14
C PRO A 290 -38.72 -15.00 22.45
N ASP A 291 -38.80 -16.01 23.33
CA ASP A 291 -38.13 -16.00 24.64
C ASP A 291 -36.62 -15.77 24.52
N GLY A 292 -36.09 -14.86 25.37
CA GLY A 292 -34.67 -14.48 25.41
C GLY A 292 -34.33 -13.12 24.75
N ILE A 293 -35.29 -12.48 24.09
CA ILE A 293 -35.10 -11.12 23.53
C ILE A 293 -35.70 -10.09 24.49
N PRO A 294 -34.89 -9.25 25.17
CA PRO A 294 -35.40 -8.23 26.07
C PRO A 294 -36.18 -7.18 25.27
N SER A 295 -37.42 -6.92 25.68
CA SER A 295 -38.23 -5.84 25.11
C SER A 295 -37.70 -4.50 25.64
N ILE A 296 -36.73 -3.90 24.95
CA ILE A 296 -36.16 -2.61 25.32
C ILE A 296 -37.04 -1.50 24.73
N PRO A 297 -37.77 -0.72 25.54
CA PRO A 297 -38.49 0.44 25.04
C PRO A 297 -37.46 1.54 24.69
N ILE A 298 -37.36 1.87 23.40
CA ILE A 298 -36.59 3.03 22.95
C ILE A 298 -37.34 4.27 23.45
N ARG A 299 -36.85 4.88 24.54
CA ARG A 299 -37.36 6.17 25.01
C ARG A 299 -36.94 7.24 23.99
N TYR A 300 -37.88 7.67 23.16
CA TYR A 300 -37.70 8.73 22.18
C TYR A 300 -37.46 10.09 22.86
N THR A 301 -36.25 10.35 23.34
CA THR A 301 -35.86 11.71 23.77
C THR A 301 -35.33 12.55 22.61
N GLN A 302 -35.03 11.96 21.46
CA GLN A 302 -34.74 12.65 20.20
C GLN A 302 -35.29 11.81 19.05
N GLN A 303 -36.01 12.44 18.11
CA GLN A 303 -36.49 11.74 16.90
C GLN A 303 -35.28 11.08 16.20
N PRO A 304 -35.24 9.74 16.09
CA PRO A 304 -34.20 9.10 15.29
C PRO A 304 -34.43 9.53 13.84
N ARG A 305 -33.46 10.26 13.28
CA ARG A 305 -33.40 10.54 11.85
C ARG A 305 -33.09 9.22 11.14
N PHE A 306 -34.12 8.48 10.76
CA PHE A 306 -33.95 7.33 9.90
C PHE A 306 -33.41 7.81 8.55
N ILE A 307 -32.18 7.43 8.22
CA ILE A 307 -31.68 7.53 6.86
C ILE A 307 -32.29 6.35 6.12
N ILE A 308 -33.29 6.61 5.28
CA ILE A 308 -33.85 5.60 4.38
C ILE A 308 -32.77 5.27 3.35
N VAL A 309 -32.12 4.13 3.54
CA VAL A 309 -31.21 3.53 2.55
C VAL A 309 -32.10 2.80 1.53
N LYS A 310 -32.35 3.42 0.38
CA LYS A 310 -33.12 2.79 -0.72
C LYS A 310 -32.37 1.55 -1.24
N GLU A 311 -33.09 0.50 -1.65
CA GLU A 311 -32.55 -0.79 -2.13
C GLU A 311 -31.53 -0.69 -3.27
N ASN A 312 -31.50 0.41 -4.03
CA ASN A 312 -30.46 0.68 -5.03
C ASN A 312 -29.20 1.32 -4.42
N PHE A 313 -28.88 1.00 -3.16
CA PHE A 313 -27.67 1.46 -2.50
C PHE A 313 -26.48 0.63 -2.97
N ASP A 314 -26.11 0.81 -4.24
CA ASP A 314 -24.91 0.22 -4.78
C ASP A 314 -23.73 0.73 -3.96
N GLY A 315 -22.97 -0.18 -3.33
CA GLY A 315 -21.80 0.11 -2.52
C GLY A 315 -20.73 0.98 -3.24
N ALA A 316 -20.84 1.10 -4.57
CA ALA A 316 -20.10 2.06 -5.39
C ALA A 316 -20.33 3.54 -5.01
N SER A 317 -21.43 3.86 -4.32
CA SER A 317 -21.74 5.21 -3.84
C SER A 317 -21.02 5.54 -2.54
N LEU A 318 -20.67 4.52 -1.72
CA LEU A 318 -19.82 4.68 -0.52
C LEU A 318 -18.33 4.69 -0.86
N SER A 319 -17.92 4.12 -2.01
CA SER A 319 -16.56 4.29 -2.55
C SER A 319 -16.36 5.65 -3.23
N ARG A 320 -17.40 6.49 -3.33
CA ARG A 320 -17.23 7.94 -3.43
C ARG A 320 -17.28 8.58 -2.05
N PHE A 321 -16.47 8.07 -1.10
CA PHE A 321 -15.50 9.03 -0.59
C PHE A 321 -14.89 9.61 -1.86
N LYS A 322 -15.16 10.89 -2.15
CA LYS A 322 -14.19 11.63 -2.94
C LYS A 322 -12.90 11.31 -2.18
N THR A 323 -12.10 10.36 -2.66
CA THR A 323 -10.67 10.53 -2.63
C THR A 323 -10.60 11.93 -3.17
N ALA A 324 -10.41 12.91 -2.28
CA ALA A 324 -9.68 14.07 -2.67
C ALA A 324 -8.50 13.40 -3.35
N LYS A 325 -8.51 13.38 -4.69
CA LYS A 325 -7.32 13.05 -5.45
C LYS A 325 -6.29 13.81 -4.65
N SER A 326 -5.26 13.13 -4.15
CA SER A 326 -4.10 13.86 -3.72
C SER A 326 -3.68 14.58 -5.00
N LYS A 327 -4.25 15.77 -5.21
CA LYS A 327 -3.67 16.81 -5.99
C LYS A 327 -2.41 16.97 -5.19
N ILE A 328 -1.34 16.34 -5.66
CA ILE A 328 0.00 16.87 -5.51
C ILE A 328 -0.23 18.38 -5.64
N PRO A 329 -0.07 19.17 -4.57
CA PRO A 329 -0.43 20.57 -4.63
C PRO A 329 0.41 21.12 -5.77
N VAL A 330 -0.26 21.46 -6.87
CA VAL A 330 0.34 22.32 -7.86
C VAL A 330 0.50 23.60 -7.06
N THR A 331 1.74 23.88 -6.68
CA THR A 331 2.15 25.08 -5.94
C THR A 331 1.94 26.27 -6.87
N ASN A 332 0.68 26.63 -7.10
CA ASN A 332 0.32 27.95 -7.57
C ASN A 332 0.61 28.87 -6.39
N ALA A 333 1.81 29.47 -6.37
CA ALA A 333 2.27 30.35 -5.29
C ALA A 333 1.21 31.42 -4.93
N THR A 334 0.49 31.90 -5.93
CA THR A 334 -0.62 32.85 -5.83
C THR A 334 -1.87 32.31 -5.11
N GLU A 335 -2.23 31.02 -5.26
CA GLU A 335 -3.36 30.43 -4.53
C GLU A 335 -3.03 30.19 -3.05
N THR A 336 -1.79 29.81 -2.74
CA THR A 336 -1.31 29.67 -1.36
C THR A 336 -1.27 31.01 -0.64
N GLU A 337 -0.83 32.08 -1.30
CA GLU A 337 -0.77 33.42 -0.73
C GLU A 337 -2.17 33.99 -0.49
N ASN A 338 -3.10 33.80 -1.44
CA ASN A 338 -4.52 34.17 -1.25
C ASN A 338 -5.19 33.41 -0.11
N ARG A 339 -4.90 32.11 0.06
CA ARG A 339 -5.40 31.33 1.21
C ARG A 339 -4.83 31.84 2.54
N PHE A 340 -3.54 32.16 2.57
CA PHE A 340 -2.89 32.71 3.75
C PHE A 340 -3.47 34.09 4.13
N LEU A 341 -3.72 34.97 3.16
CA LEU A 341 -4.37 36.26 3.38
C LEU A 341 -5.80 36.10 3.94
N LEU A 342 -6.60 35.20 3.36
CA LEU A 342 -7.95 34.90 3.85
C LEU A 342 -7.95 34.32 5.27
N GLU A 343 -6.94 33.52 5.62
CA GLU A 343 -6.80 32.92 6.95
C GLU A 343 -6.34 33.95 7.98
N LYS A 344 -5.42 34.85 7.59
CA LYS A 344 -5.01 36.01 8.40
C LYS A 344 -6.19 36.93 8.70
N GLU A 345 -7.00 37.28 7.69
CA GLU A 345 -8.23 38.06 7.86
C GLU A 345 -9.22 37.39 8.81
N ARG A 346 -9.40 36.06 8.71
CA ARG A 346 -10.27 35.32 9.62
C ARG A 346 -9.79 35.40 11.07
N ILE A 347 -8.48 35.27 11.29
CA ILE A 347 -7.87 35.36 12.63
C ILE A 347 -8.06 36.77 13.20
N GLU A 348 -7.84 37.81 12.39
CA GLU A 348 -8.03 39.20 12.83
C GLU A 348 -9.50 39.50 13.19
N ILE A 349 -10.45 39.06 12.36
CA ILE A 349 -11.89 39.18 12.64
C ILE A 349 -12.23 38.46 13.95
N GLN A 350 -11.67 37.27 14.19
CA GLN A 350 -11.93 36.52 15.42
C GLN A 350 -11.34 37.22 16.66
N LYS A 351 -10.16 37.84 16.54
CA LYS A 351 -9.57 38.65 17.62
C LYS A 351 -10.46 39.85 17.96
N ARG A 352 -10.96 40.59 16.97
CA ARG A 352 -11.88 41.73 17.18
C ARG A 352 -13.18 41.30 17.85
N ILE A 353 -13.80 40.21 17.39
CA ILE A 353 -15.01 39.64 18.01
C ILE A 353 -14.75 39.28 19.48
N ASN A 354 -13.59 38.72 19.81
CA ASN A 354 -13.25 38.38 21.19
C ASN A 354 -13.10 39.63 22.07
N LEU A 355 -12.55 40.74 21.55
CA LEU A 355 -12.48 42.00 22.28
C LEU A 355 -13.88 42.57 22.57
N TYR A 356 -14.79 42.54 21.60
CA TYR A 356 -16.17 42.99 21.83
C TYR A 356 -16.96 42.09 22.79
N MET A 357 -16.69 40.77 22.77
CA MET A 357 -17.25 39.86 23.77
C MET A 357 -16.76 40.21 25.18
N LEU A 358 -15.48 40.56 25.33
CA LEU A 358 -14.91 40.95 26.62
C LEU A 358 -15.51 42.28 27.13
N ASP A 359 -15.69 43.26 26.24
CA ASP A 359 -16.35 44.53 26.58
C ASP A 359 -17.79 44.29 27.06
N LEU A 360 -18.55 43.46 26.35
CA LEU A 360 -19.91 43.08 26.73
C LEU A 360 -19.94 42.36 28.10
N GLU A 361 -18.99 41.46 28.36
CA GLU A 361 -18.86 40.79 29.67
C GLU A 361 -18.55 41.76 30.80
N ASN A 362 -17.68 42.74 30.57
CA ASN A 362 -17.36 43.77 31.55
C ASN A 362 -18.57 44.66 31.86
N ARG A 363 -19.35 45.03 30.84
CA ARG A 363 -20.60 45.79 31.02
C ARG A 363 -21.66 44.99 31.78
N LEU A 364 -21.81 43.69 31.50
CA LEU A 364 -22.71 42.81 32.25
C LEU A 364 -22.28 42.63 33.72
N LYS A 365 -20.97 42.63 34.00
CA LYS A 365 -20.46 42.61 35.39
C LYS A 365 -20.74 43.91 36.13
N ALA A 366 -20.67 45.05 35.45
CA ALA A 366 -20.84 46.37 36.06
C ALA A 366 -22.31 46.75 36.29
N TYR A 367 -23.20 46.46 35.33
CA TYR A 367 -24.57 46.97 35.33
C TYR A 367 -25.65 45.90 35.56
N GLN A 368 -25.27 44.62 35.66
CA GLN A 368 -26.14 43.43 35.76
C GLN A 368 -27.08 43.18 34.56
N GLU A 369 -27.48 44.24 33.85
CA GLU A 369 -28.27 44.21 32.63
C GLU A 369 -27.60 45.05 31.54
N VAL A 370 -27.63 44.56 30.30
CA VAL A 370 -27.07 45.26 29.14
C VAL A 370 -28.08 45.17 27.98
N ASP A 371 -28.41 46.32 27.42
CA ASP A 371 -29.12 46.40 26.15
C ASP A 371 -28.16 45.99 25.01
N PHE A 372 -28.34 44.74 24.55
CA PHE A 372 -27.54 44.20 23.46
C PHE A 372 -27.85 44.89 22.13
N SER A 373 -29.06 45.43 21.95
CA SER A 373 -29.40 46.12 20.71
C SER A 373 -28.66 47.44 20.57
N ALA A 374 -28.56 48.22 21.65
CA ALA A 374 -27.72 49.42 21.70
C ALA A 374 -26.23 49.08 21.48
N PHE A 375 -25.74 48.02 22.14
CA PHE A 375 -24.36 47.55 21.99
C PHE A 375 -24.04 47.08 20.56
N PHE A 376 -24.98 46.38 19.90
CA PHE A 376 -24.84 45.93 18.51
C PHE A 376 -24.64 47.11 17.56
N TYR A 377 -25.41 48.19 17.74
CA TYR A 377 -25.27 49.39 16.91
C TYR A 377 -24.00 50.18 17.22
N GLU A 378 -23.52 50.18 18.47
CA GLU A 378 -22.21 50.76 18.82
C GLU A 378 -21.07 50.03 18.11
N VAL A 379 -21.10 48.69 18.07
CA VAL A 379 -20.11 47.87 17.34
C VAL A 379 -20.25 48.09 15.83
N LEU A 380 -21.46 48.20 15.31
CA LEU A 380 -21.70 48.46 13.89
C LEU A 380 -21.13 49.81 13.43
N LYS A 381 -21.22 50.86 14.27
CA LYS A 381 -20.57 52.16 14.03
C LYS A 381 -19.05 52.06 14.06
N LYS A 382 -18.48 51.35 15.05
CA LYS A 382 -17.02 51.15 15.18
C LYS A 382 -16.40 50.36 14.02
N GLU A 383 -17.16 49.46 13.40
CA GLU A 383 -16.72 48.63 12.27
C GLU A 383 -17.20 49.16 10.90
N ASN A 384 -17.56 50.45 10.81
CA ASN A 384 -17.97 51.14 9.57
C ASN A 384 -19.03 50.37 8.74
N GLY A 385 -20.02 49.77 9.40
CA GLY A 385 -21.11 49.06 8.72
C GLY A 385 -20.81 47.61 8.33
N ASN A 386 -19.72 47.02 8.82
CA ASN A 386 -19.41 45.61 8.54
C ASN A 386 -20.35 44.64 9.29
N ILE A 387 -21.46 44.28 8.62
CA ILE A 387 -22.48 43.34 9.12
C ILE A 387 -21.88 41.98 9.51
N ARG A 388 -20.85 41.50 8.81
CA ARG A 388 -20.33 40.14 9.02
C ARG A 388 -19.74 39.95 10.42
N ILE A 389 -19.10 40.98 10.96
CA ILE A 389 -18.55 40.97 12.33
C ILE A 389 -19.69 41.01 13.35
N CYS A 390 -20.66 41.90 13.13
CA CYS A 390 -21.81 42.09 14.01
C CYS A 390 -22.70 40.84 14.10
N VAL A 391 -22.95 40.15 12.98
CA VAL A 391 -23.73 38.91 12.95
C VAL A 391 -23.01 37.76 13.66
N LYS A 392 -21.69 37.61 13.43
CA LYS A 392 -20.90 36.60 14.14
C LYS A 392 -20.83 36.88 15.64
N LEU A 393 -20.71 38.15 16.03
CA LEU A 393 -20.76 38.58 17.42
C LEU A 393 -22.12 38.21 18.02
N ALA A 394 -23.23 38.60 17.38
CA ALA A 394 -24.58 38.27 17.85
C ALA A 394 -24.80 36.75 18.00
N HIS A 395 -24.42 35.95 17.01
CA HIS A 395 -24.53 34.48 17.11
C HIS A 395 -23.69 33.92 18.27
N LYS A 396 -22.47 34.42 18.47
CA LYS A 396 -21.58 33.96 19.56
C LYS A 396 -22.11 34.38 20.93
N THR A 397 -22.62 35.60 21.07
CA THR A 397 -23.26 36.13 22.28
C THR A 397 -24.50 35.31 22.63
N MET A 398 -25.42 35.13 21.68
CA MET A 398 -26.65 34.35 21.91
C MET A 398 -26.33 32.90 22.27
N SER A 399 -25.40 32.25 21.55
CA SER A 399 -25.01 30.87 21.84
C SER A 399 -24.35 30.72 23.22
N LYS A 400 -23.56 31.70 23.67
CA LYS A 400 -22.92 31.69 24.99
C LYS A 400 -23.95 31.83 26.12
N TYR A 401 -24.75 32.89 26.08
CA TYR A 401 -25.69 33.20 27.18
C TYR A 401 -26.97 32.35 27.15
N TYR A 402 -27.32 31.74 26.01
CA TYR A 402 -28.38 30.73 25.94
C TYR A 402 -27.95 29.37 26.50
N ARG A 403 -26.65 29.02 26.46
CA ARG A 403 -26.14 27.77 27.06
C ARG A 403 -25.98 27.86 28.57
N ASP A 404 -25.72 29.06 29.07
CA ASP A 404 -25.51 29.33 30.50
C ASP A 404 -26.81 29.77 31.19
N ILE A 405 -27.88 28.97 31.01
CA ILE A 405 -29.28 29.26 31.41
C ILE A 405 -29.42 29.57 32.91
N ASN A 406 -28.50 29.05 33.73
CA ASN A 406 -28.53 29.15 35.18
C ASN A 406 -27.98 30.50 35.69
N SER A 407 -27.15 31.19 34.92
CA SER A 407 -26.45 32.42 35.36
C SER A 407 -26.89 33.67 34.60
N PHE A 408 -27.39 33.53 33.37
CA PHE A 408 -27.85 34.64 32.54
C PHE A 408 -29.21 34.38 31.90
N GLY A 409 -29.94 35.45 31.61
CA GLY A 409 -31.20 35.47 30.88
C GLY A 409 -31.15 36.40 29.69
N ILE A 410 -31.93 36.09 28.66
CA ILE A 410 -32.07 36.91 27.46
C ILE A 410 -33.56 37.23 27.31
N SER A 411 -33.90 38.52 27.27
CA SER A 411 -35.25 38.99 26.97
C SER A 411 -35.23 39.63 25.58
N ILE A 412 -36.02 39.07 24.66
CA ILE A 412 -36.19 39.61 23.30
C ILE A 412 -37.58 40.21 23.23
N SER A 413 -37.66 41.52 23.03
CA SER A 413 -38.93 42.22 22.78
C SER A 413 -39.23 42.22 21.28
N THR A 414 -40.52 42.24 20.91
CA THR A 414 -40.97 42.31 19.50
C THR A 414 -40.73 43.67 18.85
N GLU A 415 -40.21 44.65 19.60
CA GLU A 415 -39.82 45.96 19.10
C GLU A 415 -38.59 45.86 18.17
N ILE A 416 -38.71 46.42 16.97
CA ILE A 416 -37.62 46.48 15.99
C ILE A 416 -36.85 47.77 16.20
N VAL A 417 -35.56 47.65 16.50
CA VAL A 417 -34.63 48.77 16.67
C VAL A 417 -33.81 48.93 15.38
N GLY A 418 -33.54 50.17 14.98
CA GLY A 418 -32.72 50.54 13.83
C GLY A 418 -32.12 51.92 14.02
N ILE A 419 -30.97 52.19 13.39
CA ILE A 419 -30.32 53.51 13.41
C ILE A 419 -30.41 54.19 12.04
N PRO A 420 -30.55 55.53 11.99
CA PRO A 420 -30.67 56.27 10.72
C PRO A 420 -29.46 56.10 9.80
N GLU A 421 -28.26 55.87 10.37
CA GLU A 421 -27.02 55.72 9.60
C GLU A 421 -26.97 54.40 8.81
N TYR A 422 -27.74 53.38 9.22
CA TYR A 422 -27.81 52.09 8.53
C TYR A 422 -29.26 51.57 8.46
N PRO A 423 -30.11 52.15 7.58
CA PRO A 423 -31.56 51.93 7.58
C PRO A 423 -31.97 50.48 7.21
N MET A 424 -31.08 49.75 6.54
CA MET A 424 -31.31 48.36 6.10
C MET A 424 -30.99 47.31 7.19
N ILE A 425 -30.35 47.69 8.30
CA ILE A 425 -29.95 46.76 9.36
C ILE A 425 -30.82 46.98 10.59
N LYS A 426 -31.75 46.05 10.81
CA LYS A 426 -32.72 46.09 11.91
C LYS A 426 -32.60 44.82 12.76
N ILE A 427 -32.65 44.98 14.09
CA ILE A 427 -32.64 43.86 15.04
C ILE A 427 -33.75 44.03 16.06
N TRP A 428 -34.22 42.91 16.64
CA TRP A 428 -35.13 42.98 17.76
C TRP A 428 -34.43 43.50 19.01
N LYS A 429 -35.13 44.33 19.77
CA LYS A 429 -34.64 44.84 21.05
C LYS A 429 -34.35 43.65 21.96
N THR A 430 -33.08 43.50 22.32
CA THR A 430 -32.60 42.35 23.07
C THR A 430 -31.86 42.82 24.30
N ILE A 431 -32.31 42.39 25.48
CA ILE A 431 -31.68 42.69 26.77
C ILE A 431 -31.06 41.40 27.29
N ILE A 432 -29.80 41.47 27.68
CA ILE A 432 -29.09 40.38 28.36
C ILE A 432 -28.95 40.80 29.82
N TYR A 433 -29.41 39.95 30.73
CA TYR A 433 -29.35 40.21 32.17
C TYR A 433 -28.76 39.02 32.92
N LYS A 434 -28.16 39.28 34.07
CA LYS A 434 -27.68 38.25 34.99
C LYS A 434 -28.83 37.82 35.90
N LYS A 435 -29.10 36.52 36.01
CA LYS A 435 -30.08 36.00 36.97
C LYS A 435 -29.46 36.06 38.37
N MET A 436 -30.17 36.64 39.34
CA MET A 436 -29.79 36.58 40.76
C MET A 436 -29.99 35.18 41.33
#